data_AF-A0A8S3YEJ8-F1
#
_entry.id   AF-A0A8S3YEJ8-F1
#
_cell.length_a   1.000
_cell.length_b   1.000
_cell.length_c   1.000
_cell.angle_alpha   90.00
_cell.angle_beta   90.00
_cell.angle_gamma   90.00
#
_symmetry.space_group_name_H-M   'P 1'
#
loop_
_entity.id
_entity.type
_entity.pdbx_description
1 polymer ?
#
loop_
_entity_poly.entity_id
_entity_poly.type
_entity_poly.pdbx_seq_one_letter_code
_entity_poly.pdbx_strand_id
1 'polypeptide(L)'
;MFEITRTHATMSQRDVPGMTKALLPVLQARGVKAISVGVNPGTAPPDVPSPFVWKLKASDPDGIMAFWVKGGYPLNPGPYPAQPIGLAKDKCISAPGLSEVLCFAFRTDNTGPPVTVEEVLGYYEILRAEYPGAELVASTFDNFVKVLETVKPSLPVQTFEVGDTWIQGITSDPKKCAMYRAFVRAWESCAELGVCDDTDQRIQDMLRFLIKLPEHTWGAHNFLDNGNWTNQELAIARQSETYKSTENTWKEQRQFLDFALNALKDHPLSRMVQDEYKDLQASVPDLSDYAQASVGVNYVCPSGVIVQFNSNGSLSRLYDPVNKREWANASSPLGQLRYDTYVEQDFIDMAKLYNYVAGVGYDKPNVTQYAHPEKRRWEITALSLYSQVNSTSCDFWVKATTSDNQTRTKYGAPEVFYVRYVSDVSNPGLDITLLMMGKVTTRLPESISFNFSPLNLYNSAWSISKMNQSIDPCDVVLNGSQYVHGVEKGVSLLNEAGKGLQILTTDVPVVNIGTTSHVDSPFPVPLQPFECSTITTMSFNLYNNIWNTNYIYWYPYIAEDADFKARFAIRFV
;
A
#
# COMPACT_ATOMS: atom_id res chain seq x y z
N MET A 1 -9.66 1.55 -32.52
CA MET A 1 -8.27 1.78 -32.05
C MET A 1 -7.71 2.94 -32.87
N PHE A 2 -7.02 3.91 -32.28
CA PHE A 2 -6.70 5.21 -32.93
C PHE A 2 -5.60 5.18 -34.03
N GLU A 3 -5.20 4.00 -34.54
CA GLU A 3 -4.12 3.84 -35.54
C GLU A 3 -2.77 4.52 -35.20
N ILE A 4 -2.54 4.86 -33.92
CA ILE A 4 -1.29 5.47 -33.47
C ILE A 4 -0.25 4.36 -33.23
N THR A 5 0.82 4.35 -34.02
CA THR A 5 1.99 3.49 -33.79
C THR A 5 3.01 4.24 -32.96
N ARG A 6 3.14 3.89 -31.67
CA ARG A 6 4.18 4.44 -30.80
C ARG A 6 5.46 3.63 -30.92
N THR A 7 6.58 4.30 -31.21
CA THR A 7 7.89 3.64 -31.35
C THR A 7 8.75 3.82 -30.10
N HIS A 8 8.48 4.86 -29.30
CA HIS A 8 9.23 5.20 -28.10
C HIS A 8 8.26 5.51 -26.95
N ALA A 9 7.31 4.60 -26.74
CA ALA A 9 6.23 4.81 -25.79
C ALA A 9 6.75 5.10 -24.38
N THR A 10 6.20 6.14 -23.77
CA THR A 10 6.51 6.55 -22.38
C THR A 10 5.33 6.30 -21.47
N MET A 11 5.57 5.58 -20.38
CA MET A 11 4.65 5.53 -19.24
C MET A 11 4.79 6.83 -18.45
N SER A 12 3.69 7.54 -18.25
CA SER A 12 3.67 8.82 -17.56
C SER A 12 2.83 8.70 -16.29
N GLN A 13 3.49 8.76 -15.13
CA GLN A 13 2.84 8.88 -13.82
C GLN A 13 3.05 10.28 -13.28
N ARG A 14 2.02 10.87 -12.69
CA ARG A 14 2.09 12.19 -12.05
C ARG A 14 1.53 12.04 -10.64
N ASP A 15 1.90 12.96 -9.76
CA ASP A 15 1.45 13.04 -8.37
C ASP A 15 2.14 12.04 -7.42
N VAL A 16 2.01 10.73 -7.69
CA VAL A 16 2.55 9.68 -6.82
C VAL A 16 4.09 9.61 -6.91
N PRO A 17 4.85 9.74 -5.79
CA PRO A 17 6.31 9.92 -5.83
C PRO A 17 7.10 8.71 -6.32
N GLY A 18 6.63 7.51 -5.99
CA GLY A 18 7.33 6.26 -6.24
C GLY A 18 6.52 5.24 -7.04
N MET A 19 7.21 4.18 -7.45
CA MET A 19 6.64 2.99 -8.06
C MET A 19 7.63 1.83 -7.92
N THR A 20 7.14 0.59 -7.91
CA THR A 20 8.04 -0.56 -7.73
C THR A 20 8.86 -0.87 -8.98
N LYS A 21 10.14 -1.23 -8.85
CA LYS A 21 10.95 -1.74 -9.97
C LYS A 21 10.41 -3.05 -10.55
N ALA A 22 9.52 -3.74 -9.81
CA ALA A 22 8.88 -4.97 -10.27
C ALA A 22 8.00 -4.80 -11.52
N LEU A 23 7.57 -3.58 -11.86
CA LEU A 23 6.81 -3.29 -13.09
C LEU A 23 7.67 -3.34 -14.36
N LEU A 24 9.00 -3.22 -14.23
CA LEU A 24 9.90 -3.05 -15.39
C LEU A 24 9.76 -4.16 -16.43
N PRO A 25 9.73 -5.46 -16.07
CA PRO A 25 9.57 -6.53 -17.07
C PRO A 25 8.24 -6.45 -17.83
N VAL A 26 7.17 -6.07 -17.12
CA VAL A 26 5.81 -5.96 -17.68
C VAL A 26 5.72 -4.81 -18.69
N LEU A 27 6.39 -3.70 -18.42
CA LEU A 27 6.49 -2.54 -19.31
C LEU A 27 7.40 -2.82 -20.52
N GLN A 28 8.57 -3.44 -20.31
CA GLN A 28 9.49 -3.82 -21.39
C GLN A 28 8.81 -4.78 -22.37
N ALA A 29 8.09 -5.78 -21.87
CA ALA A 29 7.33 -6.73 -22.70
C ALA A 29 6.25 -6.05 -23.57
N ARG A 30 5.79 -4.85 -23.18
CA ARG A 30 4.81 -4.03 -23.92
C ARG A 30 5.46 -2.93 -24.78
N GLY A 31 6.77 -2.94 -24.93
CA GLY A 31 7.51 -2.00 -25.78
C GLY A 31 7.62 -0.59 -25.19
N VAL A 32 7.40 -0.41 -23.89
CA VAL A 32 7.63 0.88 -23.22
C VAL A 32 9.13 1.15 -23.14
N LYS A 33 9.56 2.32 -23.62
CA LYS A 33 10.97 2.73 -23.71
C LYS A 33 11.38 3.66 -22.58
N ALA A 34 10.44 4.42 -22.04
CA ALA A 34 10.73 5.30 -20.92
C ALA A 34 9.62 5.38 -19.87
N ILE A 35 10.01 5.80 -18.67
CA ILE A 35 9.12 6.19 -17.58
C ILE A 35 9.37 7.67 -17.27
N SER A 36 8.31 8.45 -17.19
CA SER A 36 8.35 9.82 -16.71
C SER A 36 7.52 9.91 -15.45
N VAL A 37 8.10 10.42 -14.37
CA VAL A 37 7.38 10.69 -13.12
C VAL A 37 7.42 12.17 -12.78
N GLY A 38 6.28 12.72 -12.40
CA GLY A 38 6.19 14.00 -11.73
C GLY A 38 5.81 13.77 -10.28
N VAL A 39 6.51 14.40 -9.34
CA VAL A 39 6.30 14.18 -7.90
C VAL A 39 5.46 15.29 -7.30
N ASN A 40 4.46 14.95 -6.49
CA ASN A 40 3.68 15.95 -5.76
C ASN A 40 4.59 16.91 -4.97
N PRO A 41 4.41 18.23 -5.10
CA PRO A 41 5.28 19.22 -4.46
C PRO A 41 5.25 19.17 -2.93
N GLY A 42 4.23 18.57 -2.33
CA GLY A 42 4.13 18.39 -0.90
C GLY A 42 4.90 17.18 -0.35
N THR A 43 5.49 16.34 -1.21
CA THR A 43 6.24 15.14 -0.80
C THR A 43 7.71 15.26 -1.15
N ALA A 44 8.58 14.69 -0.31
CA ALA A 44 9.99 14.54 -0.62
C ALA A 44 10.16 13.68 -1.88
N PRO A 45 10.77 14.21 -2.96
CA PRO A 45 10.99 13.42 -4.16
C PRO A 45 12.08 12.38 -3.94
N PRO A 46 11.91 11.14 -4.45
CA PRO A 46 12.96 10.13 -4.45
C PRO A 46 14.27 10.70 -5.01
N ASP A 47 15.38 10.40 -4.35
CA ASP A 47 16.68 10.94 -4.72
C ASP A 47 17.32 10.12 -5.85
N VAL A 48 16.72 10.22 -7.02
CA VAL A 48 17.19 9.55 -8.24
C VAL A 48 17.94 10.53 -9.14
N PRO A 49 18.95 10.05 -9.90
CA PRO A 49 19.42 10.78 -11.08
C PRO A 49 18.27 10.96 -12.07
N SER A 50 18.33 11.99 -12.91
CA SER A 50 17.28 12.25 -13.90
C SER A 50 17.91 12.90 -15.14
N PRO A 51 18.00 12.20 -16.30
CA PRO A 51 17.55 10.82 -16.57
C PRO A 51 18.55 9.73 -16.15
N PHE A 52 18.09 8.48 -16.12
CA PHE A 52 18.87 7.27 -15.83
C PHE A 52 18.30 6.03 -16.52
N VAL A 53 19.01 4.89 -16.48
CA VAL A 53 18.49 3.59 -16.91
C VAL A 53 18.13 2.77 -15.68
N TRP A 54 16.86 2.39 -15.57
CA TRP A 54 16.34 1.59 -14.45
C TRP A 54 16.25 0.12 -14.84
N LYS A 55 16.88 -0.74 -14.04
CA LYS A 55 16.89 -2.19 -14.22
C LYS A 55 16.29 -2.88 -13.00
N LEU A 56 15.67 -4.04 -13.21
CA LEU A 56 15.21 -4.88 -12.11
C LEU A 56 16.41 -5.49 -11.38
N LYS A 57 17.41 -5.99 -12.13
CA LYS A 57 18.68 -6.53 -11.62
C LYS A 57 19.86 -5.95 -12.40
N ALA A 58 21.01 -5.82 -11.73
CA ALA A 58 22.24 -5.33 -12.38
C ALA A 58 22.67 -6.22 -13.56
N SER A 59 22.39 -7.52 -13.47
CA SER A 59 22.68 -8.53 -14.49
C SER A 59 21.78 -8.45 -15.73
N ASP A 60 20.66 -7.71 -15.66
CA ASP A 60 19.74 -7.63 -16.79
C ASP A 60 20.44 -6.92 -17.96
N PRO A 61 20.35 -7.45 -19.19
CA PRO A 61 21.08 -6.90 -20.33
C PRO A 61 20.63 -5.48 -20.65
N ASP A 62 19.35 -5.16 -20.43
CA ASP A 62 18.77 -3.85 -20.73
C ASP A 62 17.81 -3.37 -19.62
N GLY A 63 17.50 -2.08 -19.63
CA GLY A 63 16.55 -1.42 -18.72
C GLY A 63 15.71 -0.35 -19.42
N ILE A 64 14.79 0.24 -18.68
CA ILE A 64 13.93 1.34 -19.15
C ILE A 64 14.60 2.68 -18.80
N MET A 65 14.63 3.63 -19.74
CA MET A 65 15.08 4.99 -19.42
C MET A 65 14.06 5.68 -18.53
N ALA A 66 14.50 6.42 -17.52
CA ALA A 66 13.57 6.99 -16.57
C ALA A 66 14.00 8.38 -16.11
N PHE A 67 13.03 9.24 -15.81
CA PHE A 67 13.28 10.61 -15.35
C PHE A 67 12.16 11.11 -14.43
N TRP A 68 12.57 11.64 -13.27
CA TRP A 68 11.72 12.22 -12.25
C TRP A 68 11.81 13.75 -12.29
N VAL A 69 10.65 14.40 -12.22
CA VAL A 69 10.52 15.85 -12.02
C VAL A 69 10.31 16.09 -10.53
N LYS A 70 11.30 16.71 -9.88
CA LYS A 70 11.31 16.97 -8.44
C LYS A 70 10.47 18.23 -8.13
N GLY A 71 9.63 18.16 -7.10
CA GLY A 71 8.89 19.31 -6.57
C GLY A 71 7.73 19.81 -7.43
N GLY A 72 7.12 18.92 -8.21
CA GLY A 72 5.96 19.20 -9.04
C GLY A 72 5.79 18.18 -10.15
N TYR A 73 4.57 18.02 -10.64
CA TYR A 73 4.24 17.07 -11.70
C TYR A 73 3.76 17.65 -13.04
N PRO A 74 4.31 18.75 -13.59
CA PRO A 74 5.14 19.86 -13.08
C PRO A 74 4.31 20.84 -12.22
N LEU A 75 4.93 21.91 -11.69
CA LEU A 75 4.19 23.08 -11.23
C LEU A 75 3.58 23.82 -12.43
N ASN A 76 2.59 24.70 -12.19
CA ASN A 76 2.10 25.59 -13.25
C ASN A 76 3.27 26.39 -13.86
N PRO A 77 3.29 26.57 -15.19
CA PRO A 77 4.10 27.60 -15.83
C PRO A 77 3.90 28.93 -15.13
N GLY A 78 5.00 29.66 -14.93
CA GLY A 78 4.91 30.96 -14.29
C GLY A 78 4.32 32.03 -15.21
N PRO A 79 4.05 33.23 -14.66
CA PRO A 79 3.29 34.26 -15.37
C PRO A 79 4.10 35.02 -16.43
N TYR A 80 5.43 35.05 -16.35
CA TYR A 80 6.32 35.80 -17.27
C TYR A 80 7.80 35.37 -17.10
N PRO A 81 8.71 35.75 -18.03
CA PRO A 81 10.09 35.27 -18.03
C PRO A 81 10.88 35.43 -16.73
N ALA A 82 10.66 36.50 -15.96
CA ALA A 82 11.34 36.71 -14.69
C ALA A 82 10.83 35.80 -13.54
N GLN A 83 9.74 35.07 -13.76
CA GLN A 83 9.16 34.10 -12.82
C GLN A 83 8.73 32.85 -13.60
N PRO A 84 9.67 31.95 -13.97
CA PRO A 84 9.38 30.82 -14.85
C PRO A 84 8.61 29.67 -14.19
N ILE A 85 8.73 29.51 -12.86
CA ILE A 85 8.08 28.47 -12.02
C ILE A 85 8.19 27.06 -12.64
N GLY A 86 7.10 26.48 -13.16
CA GLY A 86 7.09 25.12 -13.73
C GLY A 86 7.92 24.95 -15.00
N LEU A 87 8.27 26.07 -15.66
CA LEU A 87 9.13 26.11 -16.85
C LEU A 87 10.57 26.53 -16.53
N ALA A 88 10.93 26.63 -15.24
CA ALA A 88 12.31 26.91 -14.86
C ALA A 88 13.25 25.81 -15.35
N LYS A 89 14.48 26.18 -15.66
CA LYS A 89 15.51 25.30 -16.22
C LYS A 89 15.76 24.04 -15.38
N ASP A 90 15.68 24.16 -14.05
CA ASP A 90 15.84 23.05 -13.10
C ASP A 90 14.63 22.10 -13.05
N LYS A 91 13.52 22.43 -13.72
CA LYS A 91 12.33 21.59 -13.89
C LYS A 91 12.26 20.86 -15.22
N CYS A 92 13.18 21.16 -16.14
CA CYS A 92 13.28 20.49 -17.43
C CYS A 92 14.23 19.29 -17.38
N ILE A 93 14.04 18.33 -18.30
CA ILE A 93 14.89 17.15 -18.42
C ILE A 93 15.98 17.40 -19.46
N SER A 94 17.23 17.28 -19.02
CA SER A 94 18.43 17.36 -19.86
C SER A 94 19.34 16.18 -19.58
N ALA A 95 20.20 15.81 -20.53
CA ALA A 95 21.14 14.72 -20.38
C ALA A 95 22.54 15.14 -20.90
N PRO A 96 23.64 14.76 -20.23
CA PRO A 96 24.97 14.94 -20.79
C PRO A 96 25.09 14.32 -22.19
N GLY A 97 25.68 15.06 -23.13
CA GLY A 97 25.84 14.63 -24.52
C GLY A 97 24.61 14.89 -25.42
N LEU A 98 23.53 15.46 -24.88
CA LEU A 98 22.34 15.84 -25.63
C LEU A 98 22.21 17.37 -25.72
N SER A 99 21.88 17.90 -26.90
CA SER A 99 21.59 19.33 -27.09
C SER A 99 20.13 19.69 -26.76
N GLU A 100 19.26 18.69 -26.77
CA GLU A 100 17.83 18.78 -26.59
C GLU A 100 17.45 18.73 -25.11
N VAL A 101 16.45 19.54 -24.75
CA VAL A 101 15.91 19.65 -23.39
C VAL A 101 14.39 19.53 -23.45
N LEU A 102 13.81 18.71 -22.57
CA LEU A 102 12.35 18.57 -22.46
C LEU A 102 11.83 19.40 -21.29
N CYS A 103 11.00 20.40 -21.59
CA CYS A 103 10.26 21.18 -20.58
C CYS A 103 8.77 20.86 -20.61
N PHE A 104 8.08 21.00 -19.48
CA PHE A 104 6.67 20.63 -19.33
C PHE A 104 5.78 21.87 -19.22
N ALA A 105 5.04 22.19 -20.28
CA ALA A 105 4.00 23.23 -20.26
C ALA A 105 2.64 22.65 -19.85
N PHE A 106 2.58 21.97 -18.69
CA PHE A 106 1.33 21.39 -18.16
C PHE A 106 0.76 22.27 -17.06
N ARG A 107 -0.56 22.39 -17.00
CA ARG A 107 -1.23 23.01 -15.85
C ARG A 107 -1.53 21.94 -14.79
N THR A 108 -1.59 22.36 -13.53
CA THR A 108 -1.73 21.49 -12.36
C THR A 108 -3.14 20.90 -12.20
N ASP A 109 -3.36 20.16 -11.11
CA ASP A 109 -4.60 19.42 -10.80
C ASP A 109 -5.89 20.14 -11.18
N ASN A 110 -6.71 19.45 -11.96
CA ASN A 110 -8.08 19.85 -12.28
C ASN A 110 -8.21 21.24 -12.95
N THR A 111 -7.11 21.83 -13.43
CA THR A 111 -7.12 23.16 -14.05
C THR A 111 -7.41 23.15 -15.56
N GLY A 112 -7.31 21.97 -16.21
CA GLY A 112 -7.49 21.80 -17.65
C GLY A 112 -6.29 22.30 -18.49
N PRO A 113 -6.37 22.25 -19.82
CA PRO A 113 -5.30 22.76 -20.70
C PRO A 113 -5.20 24.30 -20.65
N PRO A 114 -4.16 24.91 -21.24
CA PRO A 114 -4.12 26.35 -21.49
C PRO A 114 -5.39 26.84 -22.19
N VAL A 115 -5.90 27.99 -21.76
CA VAL A 115 -7.21 28.49 -22.18
C VAL A 115 -7.14 29.51 -23.31
N THR A 116 -5.96 30.12 -23.54
CA THR A 116 -5.75 31.05 -24.66
C THR A 116 -4.46 30.78 -25.43
N VAL A 117 -4.38 31.29 -26.65
CA VAL A 117 -3.15 31.24 -27.46
C VAL A 117 -2.07 32.11 -26.83
N GLU A 118 -2.43 33.25 -26.24
CA GLU A 118 -1.53 34.16 -25.55
C GLU A 118 -0.86 33.50 -24.35
N GLU A 119 -1.57 32.63 -23.61
CA GLU A 119 -1.00 31.84 -22.53
C GLU A 119 0.10 30.91 -23.06
N VAL A 120 -0.18 30.20 -24.17
CA VAL A 120 0.81 29.34 -24.82
C VAL A 120 2.01 30.14 -25.32
N LEU A 121 1.78 31.27 -26.00
CA LEU A 121 2.86 32.14 -26.48
C LEU A 121 3.70 32.69 -25.31
N GLY A 122 3.07 33.01 -24.18
CA GLY A 122 3.76 33.39 -22.95
C GLY A 122 4.71 32.30 -22.44
N TYR A 123 4.33 31.03 -22.54
CA TYR A 123 5.22 29.91 -22.20
C TYR A 123 6.45 29.85 -23.10
N TYR A 124 6.31 30.15 -24.40
CA TYR A 124 7.46 30.25 -25.31
C TYR A 124 8.38 31.42 -24.92
N GLU A 125 7.83 32.57 -24.52
CA GLU A 125 8.67 33.69 -24.05
C GLU A 125 9.46 33.33 -22.79
N ILE A 126 8.85 32.59 -21.86
CA ILE A 126 9.55 32.07 -20.67
C ILE A 126 10.71 31.17 -21.09
N LEU A 127 10.45 30.20 -21.96
CA LEU A 127 11.47 29.26 -22.42
C LEU A 127 12.59 29.93 -23.23
N ARG A 128 12.29 30.99 -24.00
CA ARG A 128 13.33 31.79 -24.70
C ARG A 128 14.27 32.47 -23.72
N ALA A 129 13.76 32.89 -22.56
CA ALA A 129 14.59 33.49 -21.52
C ALA A 129 15.41 32.45 -20.76
N GLU A 130 14.83 31.28 -20.45
CA GLU A 130 15.54 30.19 -19.77
C GLU A 130 16.63 29.53 -20.64
N TYR A 131 16.41 29.50 -21.97
CA TYR A 131 17.34 28.93 -22.96
C TYR A 131 17.60 29.89 -24.13
N PRO A 132 18.37 30.98 -23.92
CA PRO A 132 18.68 31.92 -24.98
C PRO A 132 19.39 31.25 -26.16
N GLY A 133 18.87 31.45 -27.38
CA GLY A 133 19.43 30.89 -28.61
C GLY A 133 19.02 29.44 -28.91
N ALA A 134 18.23 28.79 -28.04
CA ALA A 134 17.66 27.48 -28.35
C ALA A 134 16.52 27.59 -29.38
N GLU A 135 16.40 26.56 -30.23
CA GLU A 135 15.21 26.37 -31.05
C GLU A 135 14.08 25.79 -30.18
N LEU A 136 12.96 26.50 -30.09
CA LEU A 136 11.79 26.04 -29.33
C LEU A 136 10.81 25.34 -30.25
N VAL A 137 10.52 24.07 -29.95
CA VAL A 137 9.57 23.24 -30.72
C VAL A 137 8.55 22.60 -29.79
N ALA A 138 7.28 22.57 -30.23
CA ALA A 138 6.28 21.70 -29.60
C ALA A 138 6.64 20.24 -29.90
N SER A 139 6.62 19.39 -28.87
CA SER A 139 7.10 18.02 -29.00
C SER A 139 6.27 17.04 -28.17
N THR A 140 6.68 15.77 -28.19
CA THR A 140 6.06 14.66 -27.48
C THR A 140 7.12 13.90 -26.68
N PHE A 141 6.67 13.06 -25.74
CA PHE A 141 7.59 12.13 -25.08
C PHE A 141 8.28 11.20 -26.07
N ASP A 142 7.57 10.64 -27.05
CA ASP A 142 8.16 9.74 -28.04
C ASP A 142 9.32 10.41 -28.80
N ASN A 143 9.16 11.68 -29.20
CA ASN A 143 10.21 12.43 -29.88
C ASN A 143 11.43 12.67 -28.98
N PHE A 144 11.22 13.06 -27.72
CA PHE A 144 12.31 13.28 -26.78
C PHE A 144 13.02 11.98 -26.40
N VAL A 145 12.27 10.91 -26.16
CA VAL A 145 12.84 9.61 -25.77
C VAL A 145 13.64 9.00 -26.92
N LYS A 146 13.24 9.22 -28.17
CA LYS A 146 14.03 8.84 -29.34
C LYS A 146 15.42 9.47 -29.35
N VAL A 147 15.53 10.76 -29.02
CA VAL A 147 16.85 11.42 -28.96
C VAL A 147 17.61 11.04 -27.68
N LEU A 148 16.92 10.87 -26.54
CA LEU A 148 17.51 10.40 -25.29
C LEU A 148 18.12 9.00 -25.43
N GLU A 149 17.51 8.12 -26.22
CA GLU A 149 18.04 6.76 -26.46
C GLU A 149 19.46 6.78 -27.05
N THR A 150 19.82 7.82 -27.81
CA THR A 150 21.16 7.96 -28.41
C THR A 150 22.28 8.13 -27.37
N VAL A 151 21.94 8.62 -26.17
CA VAL A 151 22.87 8.79 -25.05
C VAL A 151 22.61 7.80 -23.91
N LYS A 152 21.70 6.82 -24.11
CA LYS A 152 21.37 5.77 -23.12
C LYS A 152 22.61 5.08 -22.53
N PRO A 153 23.67 4.74 -23.30
CA PRO A 153 24.87 4.10 -22.75
C PRO A 153 25.67 4.95 -21.77
N SER A 154 25.53 6.28 -21.79
CA SER A 154 26.19 7.20 -20.85
C SER A 154 25.35 7.55 -19.63
N LEU A 155 24.08 7.14 -19.59
CA LEU A 155 23.20 7.41 -18.45
C LEU A 155 23.58 6.53 -17.24
N PRO A 156 23.43 7.03 -16.00
CA PRO A 156 23.58 6.21 -14.81
C PRO A 156 22.65 4.99 -14.85
N VAL A 157 23.14 3.82 -14.44
CA VAL A 157 22.32 2.62 -14.29
C VAL A 157 21.95 2.46 -12.83
N GLN A 158 20.67 2.27 -12.54
CA GLN A 158 20.16 2.09 -11.18
C GLN A 158 19.32 0.82 -11.07
N THR A 159 19.40 0.18 -9.91
CA THR A 159 18.67 -1.06 -9.60
C THR A 159 17.83 -0.98 -8.34
N PHE A 160 17.87 0.14 -7.61
CA PHE A 160 17.10 0.33 -6.39
C PHE A 160 15.59 0.32 -6.67
N GLU A 161 14.81 0.02 -5.64
CA GLU A 161 13.39 0.27 -5.56
C GLU A 161 13.13 1.77 -5.36
N VAL A 162 12.13 2.32 -6.05
CA VAL A 162 11.63 3.68 -5.81
C VAL A 162 10.36 3.58 -4.99
N GLY A 163 10.50 3.33 -3.67
CA GLY A 163 9.39 3.04 -2.79
C GLY A 163 8.33 4.14 -2.78
N ASP A 164 7.07 3.79 -3.00
CA ASP A 164 5.96 4.73 -2.98
C ASP A 164 5.60 5.13 -1.55
N THR A 165 5.77 6.40 -1.22
CA THR A 165 5.45 6.95 0.09
C THR A 165 3.98 7.30 0.28
N TRP A 166 3.18 7.27 -0.79
CA TRP A 166 1.74 7.52 -0.75
C TRP A 166 0.93 6.24 -0.45
N ILE A 167 1.56 5.06 -0.56
CA ILE A 167 0.89 3.75 -0.47
C ILE A 167 0.19 3.48 0.87
N GLN A 168 0.58 4.15 1.96
CA GLN A 168 0.08 3.92 3.32
C GLN A 168 -1.45 4.19 3.48
N GLY A 169 -2.13 4.75 2.47
CA GLY A 169 -3.50 5.26 2.56
C GLY A 169 -4.56 4.34 1.99
N ILE A 170 -4.15 3.36 1.20
CA ILE A 170 -5.07 2.36 0.67
C ILE A 170 -5.70 1.51 1.78
N THR A 171 -5.06 1.38 2.94
CA THR A 171 -5.61 0.66 4.09
C THR A 171 -6.64 1.47 4.89
N SER A 172 -6.98 2.69 4.46
CA SER A 172 -8.10 3.46 5.02
C SER A 172 -9.47 2.87 4.66
N ASP A 173 -9.53 2.07 3.59
CA ASP A 173 -10.69 1.25 3.22
C ASP A 173 -10.31 -0.24 3.11
N PRO A 174 -10.23 -0.96 4.24
CA PRO A 174 -9.85 -2.37 4.25
C PRO A 174 -10.81 -3.25 3.45
N LYS A 175 -12.10 -2.92 3.45
CA LYS A 175 -13.12 -3.67 2.71
C LYS A 175 -12.96 -3.51 1.19
N LYS A 176 -12.75 -2.28 0.70
CA LYS A 176 -12.44 -2.04 -0.73
C LYS A 176 -11.20 -2.82 -1.17
N CYS A 177 -10.12 -2.80 -0.38
CA CYS A 177 -8.90 -3.55 -0.66
C CYS A 177 -9.14 -5.06 -0.73
N ALA A 178 -9.78 -5.64 0.29
CA ALA A 178 -10.03 -7.07 0.37
C ALA A 178 -10.94 -7.55 -0.78
N MET A 179 -12.01 -6.82 -1.07
CA MET A 179 -12.90 -7.12 -2.18
C MET A 179 -12.21 -6.99 -3.54
N TYR A 180 -11.41 -5.95 -3.77
CA TYR A 180 -10.63 -5.83 -5.00
C TYR A 180 -9.68 -7.02 -5.22
N ARG A 181 -8.94 -7.40 -4.18
CA ARG A 181 -8.03 -8.57 -4.24
C ARG A 181 -8.79 -9.88 -4.44
N ALA A 182 -9.97 -10.03 -3.84
CA ALA A 182 -10.86 -11.16 -4.07
C ALA A 182 -11.36 -11.23 -5.51
N PHE A 183 -11.73 -10.10 -6.10
CA PHE A 183 -12.10 -10.04 -7.50
C PHE A 183 -10.92 -10.45 -8.40
N VAL A 184 -9.74 -9.85 -8.18
CA VAL A 184 -8.54 -10.14 -8.97
C VAL A 184 -8.14 -11.61 -8.86
N ARG A 185 -8.14 -12.22 -7.66
CA ARG A 185 -7.88 -13.67 -7.53
C ARG A 185 -8.87 -14.54 -8.29
N ALA A 186 -10.17 -14.21 -8.23
CA ALA A 186 -11.18 -14.97 -8.97
C ALA A 186 -10.92 -14.87 -10.48
N TRP A 187 -10.53 -13.69 -10.96
CA TRP A 187 -10.17 -13.45 -12.35
C TRP A 187 -8.91 -14.21 -12.76
N GLU A 188 -7.84 -14.16 -11.96
CA GLU A 188 -6.60 -14.93 -12.17
C GLU A 188 -6.89 -16.44 -12.22
N SER A 189 -7.65 -16.97 -11.25
CA SER A 189 -8.05 -18.38 -11.22
C SER A 189 -8.88 -18.76 -12.46
N CYS A 190 -9.79 -17.89 -12.90
CA CYS A 190 -10.59 -18.10 -14.09
C CYS A 190 -9.74 -18.14 -15.37
N ALA A 191 -8.73 -17.29 -15.46
CA ALA A 191 -7.77 -17.27 -16.56
C ALA A 191 -6.89 -18.54 -16.55
N GLU A 192 -6.38 -18.95 -15.39
CA GLU A 192 -5.58 -20.17 -15.22
C GLU A 192 -6.35 -21.44 -15.60
N LEU A 193 -7.65 -21.50 -15.29
CA LEU A 193 -8.53 -22.59 -15.67
C LEU A 193 -8.93 -22.57 -17.17
N GLY A 194 -8.52 -21.55 -17.93
CA GLY A 194 -8.91 -21.37 -19.34
C GLY A 194 -10.40 -21.04 -19.55
N VAL A 195 -11.08 -20.58 -18.49
CA VAL A 195 -12.49 -20.19 -18.53
C VAL A 195 -12.66 -18.74 -18.99
N CYS A 196 -11.72 -17.87 -18.62
CA CYS A 196 -11.70 -16.46 -19.02
C CYS A 196 -10.86 -16.25 -20.29
N ASP A 197 -11.41 -15.53 -21.26
CA ASP A 197 -10.76 -15.12 -22.51
C ASP A 197 -10.80 -13.59 -22.64
N ASP A 198 -9.64 -12.97 -22.92
CA ASP A 198 -9.50 -11.51 -23.08
C ASP A 198 -10.26 -10.96 -24.30
N THR A 199 -10.69 -11.81 -25.23
CA THR A 199 -11.54 -11.44 -26.38
C THR A 199 -13.03 -11.40 -26.04
N ASP A 200 -13.45 -11.95 -24.89
CA ASP A 200 -14.83 -11.85 -24.43
C ASP A 200 -15.17 -10.40 -24.03
N GLN A 201 -16.20 -9.83 -24.66
CA GLN A 201 -16.62 -8.46 -24.40
C GLN A 201 -17.00 -8.24 -22.92
N ARG A 202 -17.54 -9.25 -22.23
CA ARG A 202 -17.89 -9.17 -20.80
C ARG A 202 -16.65 -9.02 -19.93
N ILE A 203 -15.55 -9.70 -20.28
CA ILE A 203 -14.26 -9.56 -19.59
C ILE A 203 -13.68 -8.17 -19.85
N GLN A 204 -13.70 -7.70 -21.10
CA GLN A 204 -13.25 -6.34 -21.43
C GLN A 204 -14.07 -5.26 -20.72
N ASP A 205 -15.39 -5.42 -20.65
CA ASP A 205 -16.29 -4.50 -19.96
C ASP A 205 -16.03 -4.49 -18.44
N MET A 206 -15.85 -5.66 -17.84
CA MET A 206 -15.47 -5.81 -16.44
C MET A 206 -14.13 -5.09 -16.15
N LEU A 207 -13.11 -5.31 -16.97
CA LEU A 207 -11.78 -4.70 -16.79
C LEU A 207 -11.81 -3.16 -16.88
N ARG A 208 -12.71 -2.59 -17.70
CA ARG A 208 -12.88 -1.12 -17.80
C ARG A 208 -13.29 -0.48 -16.47
N PHE A 209 -14.07 -1.19 -15.66
CA PHE A 209 -14.49 -0.77 -14.32
C PHE A 209 -13.45 -1.15 -13.27
N LEU A 210 -12.94 -2.38 -13.30
CA LEU A 210 -12.01 -2.88 -12.28
C LEU A 210 -10.73 -2.04 -12.20
N ILE A 211 -10.22 -1.55 -13.35
CA ILE A 211 -9.02 -0.70 -13.42
C ILE A 211 -9.18 0.68 -12.77
N LYS A 212 -10.40 1.09 -12.40
CA LYS A 212 -10.66 2.39 -11.73
C LYS A 212 -10.32 2.37 -10.25
N LEU A 213 -10.36 1.21 -9.60
CA LEU A 213 -10.13 1.12 -8.15
C LEU A 213 -8.72 1.40 -7.65
N PRO A 214 -7.64 0.98 -8.34
CA PRO A 214 -6.27 1.24 -7.88
C PRO A 214 -5.79 2.67 -8.19
N GLU A 215 -6.69 3.58 -8.57
CA GLU A 215 -6.40 5.01 -8.64
C GLU A 215 -6.07 5.56 -7.24
N HIS A 216 -5.26 6.62 -7.15
CA HIS A 216 -4.63 7.06 -5.90
C HIS A 216 -5.46 8.08 -5.08
N THR A 217 -6.66 8.45 -5.55
CA THR A 217 -7.60 9.39 -4.89
C THR A 217 -8.99 8.78 -4.68
N TRP A 218 -9.22 8.27 -3.48
CA TRP A 218 -10.43 7.54 -3.12
C TRP A 218 -11.59 8.44 -2.71
N GLY A 219 -11.95 9.37 -3.58
CA GLY A 219 -13.13 10.23 -3.43
C GLY A 219 -12.78 11.67 -3.06
N ALA A 220 -13.50 12.23 -2.08
CA ALA A 220 -13.42 13.64 -1.74
C ALA A 220 -11.97 14.10 -1.46
N HIS A 221 -11.55 15.15 -2.16
CA HIS A 221 -10.21 15.75 -2.02
C HIS A 221 -10.22 17.05 -1.16
N ASN A 222 -11.40 17.62 -0.87
CA ASN A 222 -11.57 18.94 -0.23
C ASN A 222 -12.48 18.91 1.02
N PHE A 223 -12.39 17.88 1.86
CA PHE A 223 -13.09 17.91 3.15
C PHE A 223 -12.23 18.61 4.20
N LEU A 224 -12.75 19.71 4.76
CA LEU A 224 -12.11 20.54 5.77
C LEU A 224 -12.93 20.51 7.05
N ASP A 225 -12.39 19.88 8.08
CA ASP A 225 -12.93 19.96 9.44
C ASP A 225 -11.80 19.82 10.45
N ASN A 226 -11.63 20.84 11.28
CA ASN A 226 -10.57 20.93 12.27
C ASN A 226 -11.10 20.95 13.71
N GLY A 227 -12.39 20.62 13.93
CA GLY A 227 -13.07 20.75 15.21
C GLY A 227 -13.80 19.51 15.70
N ASN A 228 -14.56 18.81 14.85
CA ASN A 228 -15.42 17.70 15.29
C ASN A 228 -14.63 16.41 15.45
N TRP A 229 -13.77 16.32 16.47
CA TRP A 229 -12.78 15.24 16.61
C TRP A 229 -13.27 14.06 17.45
N THR A 230 -14.06 14.30 18.50
CA THR A 230 -14.54 13.20 19.35
C THR A 230 -15.56 12.33 18.60
N ASN A 231 -15.70 11.06 18.98
CA ASN A 231 -16.70 10.17 18.36
C ASN A 231 -18.12 10.74 18.45
N GLN A 232 -18.45 11.45 19.53
CA GLN A 232 -19.76 12.10 19.72
C GLN A 232 -19.96 13.26 18.74
N GLU A 233 -18.99 14.18 18.64
CA GLU A 233 -19.06 15.30 17.71
C GLU A 233 -19.08 14.81 16.26
N LEU A 234 -18.27 13.80 15.94
CA LEU A 234 -18.27 13.15 14.64
C LEU A 234 -19.65 12.59 14.30
N ALA A 235 -20.30 11.87 15.23
CA ALA A 235 -21.62 11.30 15.00
C ALA A 235 -22.69 12.36 14.68
N ILE A 236 -22.60 13.54 15.31
CA ILE A 236 -23.47 14.69 15.04
C ILE A 236 -23.12 15.30 13.68
N ALA A 237 -21.83 15.58 13.44
CA ALA A 237 -21.34 16.23 12.23
C ALA A 237 -21.62 15.40 10.96
N ARG A 238 -21.59 14.07 11.06
CA ARG A 238 -21.96 13.12 10.00
C ARG A 238 -23.39 13.28 9.46
N GLN A 239 -24.26 13.98 10.19
CA GLN A 239 -25.62 14.27 9.71
C GLN A 239 -25.67 15.44 8.73
N SER A 240 -24.62 16.26 8.66
CA SER A 240 -24.52 17.40 7.74
C SER A 240 -24.28 16.97 6.29
N GLU A 241 -24.61 17.86 5.35
CA GLU A 241 -24.47 17.59 3.92
C GLU A 241 -23.01 17.38 3.51
N THR A 242 -22.06 18.17 4.05
CA THR A 242 -20.64 18.03 3.73
C THR A 242 -20.11 16.63 4.04
N TYR A 243 -20.50 16.07 5.19
CA TYR A 243 -20.10 14.73 5.59
C TYR A 243 -20.78 13.65 4.76
N LYS A 244 -22.09 13.77 4.52
CA LYS A 244 -22.83 12.83 3.67
C LYS A 244 -22.30 12.81 2.24
N SER A 245 -22.03 13.97 1.67
CA SER A 245 -21.41 14.12 0.35
C SER A 245 -20.05 13.43 0.31
N THR A 246 -19.21 13.67 1.32
CA THR A 246 -17.90 13.01 1.46
C THR A 246 -18.02 11.48 1.49
N GLU A 247 -18.87 10.93 2.38
CA GLU A 247 -19.10 9.48 2.44
C GLU A 247 -19.69 8.91 1.14
N ASN A 248 -20.50 9.69 0.41
CA ASN A 248 -21.05 9.26 -0.86
C ASN A 248 -19.98 9.13 -1.95
N THR A 249 -18.95 9.99 -1.95
CA THR A 249 -17.80 9.80 -2.87
C THR A 249 -17.02 8.51 -2.56
N TRP A 250 -16.91 8.14 -1.29
CA TRP A 250 -16.27 6.89 -0.88
C TRP A 250 -17.12 5.67 -1.25
N LYS A 251 -18.44 5.78 -1.16
CA LYS A 251 -19.38 4.75 -1.65
C LYS A 251 -19.27 4.60 -3.17
N GLU A 252 -19.23 5.70 -3.92
CA GLU A 252 -19.04 5.70 -5.38
C GLU A 252 -17.76 4.98 -5.79
N GLN A 253 -16.66 5.20 -5.07
CA GLN A 253 -15.40 4.48 -5.29
C GLN A 253 -15.57 2.96 -5.17
N ARG A 254 -16.38 2.46 -4.24
CA ARG A 254 -16.65 1.01 -4.13
C ARG A 254 -17.59 0.49 -5.22
N GLN A 255 -18.49 1.32 -5.77
CA GLN A 255 -19.46 0.91 -6.79
C GLN A 255 -18.79 0.39 -8.09
N PHE A 256 -17.54 0.76 -8.37
CA PHE A 256 -16.81 0.17 -9.49
C PHE A 256 -16.65 -1.35 -9.37
N LEU A 257 -16.63 -1.93 -8.16
CA LEU A 257 -16.67 -3.39 -7.97
C LEU A 257 -18.01 -3.98 -8.42
N ASP A 258 -19.11 -3.29 -8.12
CA ASP A 258 -20.46 -3.71 -8.52
C ASP A 258 -20.63 -3.59 -10.04
N PHE A 259 -20.15 -2.50 -10.65
CA PHE A 259 -20.15 -2.34 -12.10
C PHE A 259 -19.31 -3.40 -12.80
N ALA A 260 -18.12 -3.71 -12.27
CA ALA A 260 -17.27 -4.77 -12.77
C ALA A 260 -17.97 -6.15 -12.69
N LEU A 261 -18.61 -6.46 -11.56
CA LEU A 261 -19.34 -7.71 -11.38
C LEU A 261 -20.57 -7.80 -12.30
N ASN A 262 -21.35 -6.73 -12.42
CA ASN A 262 -22.53 -6.67 -13.28
C ASN A 262 -22.17 -6.80 -14.77
N ALA A 263 -21.01 -6.27 -15.19
CA ALA A 263 -20.52 -6.40 -16.56
C ALA A 263 -20.25 -7.85 -16.98
N LEU A 264 -19.98 -8.74 -16.02
CA LEU A 264 -19.78 -10.17 -16.28
C LEU A 264 -21.06 -10.89 -16.68
N LYS A 265 -22.25 -10.36 -16.35
CA LYS A 265 -23.56 -10.99 -16.66
C LYS A 265 -23.59 -12.46 -16.21
N ASP A 266 -23.78 -13.38 -17.16
CA ASP A 266 -23.84 -14.83 -17.00
C ASP A 266 -22.47 -15.53 -17.11
N HIS A 267 -21.37 -14.79 -17.25
CA HIS A 267 -20.03 -15.37 -17.32
C HIS A 267 -19.67 -16.11 -16.01
N PRO A 268 -19.04 -17.31 -16.05
CA PRO A 268 -18.72 -18.10 -14.86
C PRO A 268 -17.91 -17.35 -13.78
N LEU A 269 -17.02 -16.44 -14.21
CA LEU A 269 -16.28 -15.55 -13.31
C LEU A 269 -17.18 -14.80 -12.31
N SER A 270 -18.40 -14.43 -12.69
CA SER A 270 -19.35 -13.76 -11.79
C SER A 270 -19.60 -14.59 -10.53
N ARG A 271 -19.78 -15.91 -10.69
CA ARG A 271 -19.96 -16.82 -9.56
C ARG A 271 -18.70 -16.96 -8.71
N MET A 272 -17.54 -17.05 -9.36
CA MET A 272 -16.25 -17.16 -8.66
C MET A 272 -15.98 -15.93 -7.79
N VAL A 273 -16.27 -14.72 -8.29
CA VAL A 273 -16.16 -13.48 -7.52
C VAL A 273 -17.14 -13.48 -6.34
N GLN A 274 -18.39 -13.90 -6.56
CA GLN A 274 -19.40 -13.98 -5.48
C GLN A 274 -19.01 -14.97 -4.38
N ASP A 275 -18.41 -16.10 -4.74
CA ASP A 275 -17.92 -17.09 -3.77
C ASP A 275 -16.76 -16.53 -2.94
N GLU A 276 -15.84 -15.80 -3.58
CA GLU A 276 -14.76 -15.09 -2.87
C GLU A 276 -15.29 -13.98 -1.94
N TYR A 277 -16.31 -13.22 -2.37
CA TYR A 277 -16.96 -12.22 -1.51
C TYR A 277 -17.70 -12.84 -0.34
N LYS A 278 -18.33 -14.00 -0.54
CA LYS A 278 -18.99 -14.73 0.53
C LYS A 278 -17.97 -15.19 1.58
N ASP A 279 -16.80 -15.66 1.16
CA ASP A 279 -15.73 -16.03 2.10
C ASP A 279 -15.14 -14.82 2.84
N LEU A 280 -15.26 -13.60 2.31
CA LEU A 280 -14.85 -12.38 3.03
C LEU A 280 -15.83 -11.93 4.13
N GLN A 281 -17.01 -12.53 4.24
CA GLN A 281 -17.97 -12.12 5.27
C GLN A 281 -17.47 -12.53 6.65
N ALA A 282 -17.31 -11.55 7.53
CA ALA A 282 -16.97 -11.77 8.92
C ALA A 282 -18.21 -12.15 9.72
N SER A 283 -18.11 -13.21 10.50
CA SER A 283 -19.14 -13.65 11.43
C SER A 283 -18.50 -14.22 12.69
N VAL A 284 -19.15 -14.05 13.84
CA VAL A 284 -18.70 -14.67 15.10
C VAL A 284 -18.59 -16.19 14.87
N PRO A 285 -17.45 -16.83 15.22
CA PRO A 285 -17.27 -18.25 14.99
C PRO A 285 -18.21 -19.08 15.86
N ASP A 286 -18.74 -20.16 15.30
CA ASP A 286 -19.38 -21.23 16.08
C ASP A 286 -18.29 -22.07 16.74
N LEU A 287 -18.31 -22.10 18.08
CA LEU A 287 -17.32 -22.79 18.90
C LEU A 287 -17.91 -24.00 19.63
N SER A 288 -19.09 -24.49 19.22
CA SER A 288 -19.77 -25.63 19.85
C SER A 288 -18.94 -26.92 19.85
N ASP A 289 -18.16 -27.16 18.80
CA ASP A 289 -17.24 -28.31 18.67
C ASP A 289 -15.82 -28.04 19.21
N TYR A 290 -15.64 -26.95 19.96
CA TYR A 290 -14.35 -26.55 20.52
C TYR A 290 -14.33 -26.64 22.05
N ALA A 291 -13.20 -27.07 22.60
CA ALA A 291 -12.94 -27.06 24.04
C ALA A 291 -11.99 -25.92 24.41
N GLN A 292 -12.07 -25.46 25.66
CA GLN A 292 -11.14 -24.46 26.18
C GLN A 292 -9.72 -25.03 26.26
N ALA A 293 -8.78 -24.27 25.72
CA ALA A 293 -7.35 -24.53 25.73
C ALA A 293 -6.62 -23.48 26.59
N SER A 294 -5.33 -23.69 26.84
CA SER A 294 -4.53 -22.87 27.75
C SER A 294 -3.34 -22.24 27.02
N VAL A 295 -3.12 -20.96 27.29
CA VAL A 295 -1.90 -20.25 26.89
C VAL A 295 -0.68 -20.84 27.64
N GLY A 296 0.52 -20.68 27.09
CA GLY A 296 1.76 -21.21 27.69
C GLY A 296 1.93 -22.73 27.60
N VAL A 297 0.99 -23.46 26.99
CA VAL A 297 1.08 -24.91 26.77
C VAL A 297 1.53 -25.20 25.33
N ASN A 298 2.42 -26.19 25.18
CA ASN A 298 2.84 -26.68 23.86
C ASN A 298 1.75 -27.60 23.27
N TYR A 299 1.31 -27.29 22.07
CA TYR A 299 0.41 -28.13 21.28
C TYR A 299 1.18 -28.72 20.09
N VAL A 300 1.23 -30.04 20.01
CA VAL A 300 1.90 -30.77 18.92
C VAL A 300 0.84 -31.17 17.89
N CYS A 301 0.98 -30.65 16.68
CA CYS A 301 0.08 -30.91 15.58
C CYS A 301 0.45 -32.20 14.85
N PRO A 302 -0.51 -32.86 14.16
CA PRO A 302 -0.24 -34.07 13.38
C PRO A 302 0.84 -33.91 12.31
N SER A 303 1.02 -32.69 11.78
CA SER A 303 2.10 -32.31 10.86
C SER A 303 3.49 -32.28 11.49
N GLY A 304 3.60 -32.39 12.82
CA GLY A 304 4.83 -32.18 13.58
C GLY A 304 5.08 -30.72 13.97
N VAL A 305 4.24 -29.78 13.52
CA VAL A 305 4.27 -28.38 13.94
C VAL A 305 3.98 -28.30 15.44
N ILE A 306 4.71 -27.45 16.17
CA ILE A 306 4.42 -27.20 17.59
C ILE A 306 4.08 -25.72 17.77
N VAL A 307 2.93 -25.44 18.37
CA VAL A 307 2.51 -24.07 18.70
C VAL A 307 2.36 -23.88 20.20
N GLN A 308 2.63 -22.66 20.66
CA GLN A 308 2.33 -22.18 22.00
C GLN A 308 1.84 -20.74 21.88
N PHE A 309 0.89 -20.34 22.73
CA PHE A 309 0.27 -19.02 22.70
C PHE A 309 0.68 -18.19 23.92
N ASN A 310 0.93 -16.89 23.72
CA ASN A 310 1.09 -15.88 24.76
C ASN A 310 -0.26 -15.45 25.36
N SER A 311 -0.22 -14.73 26.49
CA SER A 311 -1.39 -14.12 27.11
C SER A 311 -2.10 -13.07 26.25
N ASN A 312 -1.42 -12.52 25.24
CA ASN A 312 -2.00 -11.62 24.24
C ASN A 312 -2.53 -12.34 22.98
N GLY A 313 -2.45 -13.67 22.94
CA GLY A 313 -2.96 -14.49 21.83
C GLY A 313 -1.99 -14.68 20.66
N SER A 314 -0.84 -14.03 20.67
CA SER A 314 0.23 -14.28 19.69
C SER A 314 0.90 -15.63 19.91
N LEU A 315 1.53 -16.18 18.87
CA LEU A 315 2.35 -17.38 18.97
C LEU A 315 3.66 -17.05 19.70
N SER A 316 3.83 -17.65 20.88
CA SER A 316 5.06 -17.62 21.68
C SER A 316 5.99 -18.77 21.35
N ARG A 317 5.56 -19.69 20.49
CA ARG A 317 6.37 -20.77 19.91
C ARG A 317 5.76 -21.18 18.58
N LEU A 318 6.62 -21.40 17.59
CA LEU A 318 6.26 -22.01 16.32
C LEU A 318 7.43 -22.88 15.87
N TYR A 319 7.34 -24.18 16.14
CA TYR A 319 8.32 -25.15 15.69
C TYR A 319 7.97 -25.64 14.28
N ASP A 320 8.93 -25.48 13.38
CA ASP A 320 8.92 -25.94 12.01
C ASP A 320 9.54 -27.35 11.94
N PRO A 321 8.75 -28.39 11.62
CA PRO A 321 9.24 -29.76 11.50
C PRO A 321 10.03 -30.01 10.20
N VAL A 322 9.85 -29.17 9.18
CA VAL A 322 10.50 -29.28 7.86
C VAL A 322 11.95 -28.83 7.97
N ASN A 323 12.17 -27.63 8.50
CA ASN A 323 13.50 -27.08 8.67
C ASN A 323 14.13 -27.43 10.04
N LYS A 324 13.34 -28.00 10.96
CA LYS A 324 13.70 -28.41 12.34
C LYS A 324 14.10 -27.22 13.22
N ARG A 325 13.27 -26.19 13.30
CA ARG A 325 13.64 -24.88 13.88
C ARG A 325 12.49 -24.21 14.64
N GLU A 326 12.84 -23.31 15.54
CA GLU A 326 11.89 -22.40 16.20
C GLU A 326 11.85 -21.07 15.46
N TRP A 327 10.65 -20.61 15.11
CA TRP A 327 10.42 -19.31 14.47
C TRP A 327 9.89 -18.25 15.42
N ALA A 328 9.40 -18.63 16.61
CA ALA A 328 8.84 -17.71 17.58
C ALA A 328 9.31 -18.01 19.00
N ASN A 329 9.43 -16.98 19.82
CA ASN A 329 9.55 -17.09 21.28
C ASN A 329 8.73 -15.96 21.96
N ALA A 330 8.77 -15.87 23.29
CA ALA A 330 8.04 -14.83 24.03
C ALA A 330 8.43 -13.37 23.66
N SER A 331 9.68 -13.14 23.24
CA SER A 331 10.21 -11.83 22.82
C SER A 331 10.13 -11.57 21.32
N SER A 332 9.94 -12.62 20.53
CA SER A 332 9.83 -12.61 19.07
C SER A 332 8.57 -13.38 18.66
N PRO A 333 7.37 -12.82 18.94
CA PRO A 333 6.12 -13.51 18.69
C PRO A 333 5.69 -13.41 17.22
N LEU A 334 4.83 -14.34 16.80
CA LEU A 334 4.17 -14.31 15.48
C LEU A 334 2.66 -14.16 15.64
N GLY A 335 2.03 -13.40 14.75
CA GLY A 335 0.58 -13.17 14.79
C GLY A 335 0.13 -12.33 15.99
N GLN A 336 0.86 -11.27 16.32
CA GLN A 336 0.46 -10.35 17.37
C GLN A 336 -0.51 -9.28 16.82
N LEU A 337 -1.67 -9.12 17.46
CA LEU A 337 -2.56 -8.00 17.18
C LEU A 337 -1.98 -6.71 17.75
N ARG A 338 -2.13 -5.59 17.03
CA ARG A 338 -1.71 -4.27 17.50
C ARG A 338 -2.79 -3.24 17.23
N TYR A 339 -3.00 -2.38 18.22
CA TYR A 339 -3.86 -1.20 18.12
C TYR A 339 -3.07 0.00 18.63
N ASP A 340 -2.84 0.96 17.74
CA ASP A 340 -2.03 2.15 18.00
C ASP A 340 -2.88 3.41 17.82
N THR A 341 -2.78 4.36 18.75
CA THR A 341 -3.37 5.70 18.62
C THR A 341 -2.26 6.73 18.54
N TYR A 342 -2.53 7.82 17.81
CA TYR A 342 -1.55 8.88 17.55
C TYR A 342 -2.05 10.23 18.05
N VAL A 343 -1.15 11.22 18.05
CA VAL A 343 -1.47 12.60 18.42
C VAL A 343 -1.03 13.55 17.32
N GLU A 344 -1.47 14.81 17.39
CA GLU A 344 -1.11 15.86 16.43
C GLU A 344 0.41 16.00 16.23
N GLN A 345 1.19 15.82 17.31
CA GLN A 345 2.64 15.88 17.26
C GLN A 345 3.25 14.84 16.32
N ASP A 346 2.65 13.64 16.20
CA ASP A 346 3.14 12.61 15.28
C ASP A 346 3.07 13.08 13.82
N PHE A 347 2.00 13.80 13.45
CA PHE A 347 1.82 14.37 12.12
C PHE A 347 2.76 15.55 11.88
N ILE A 348 2.98 16.39 12.89
CA ILE A 348 3.96 17.49 12.83
C ILE A 348 5.38 16.94 12.64
N ASP A 349 5.75 15.87 13.35
CA ASP A 349 7.07 15.26 13.23
C ASP A 349 7.24 14.52 11.91
N MET A 350 6.20 13.83 11.45
CA MET A 350 6.17 13.23 10.11
C MET A 350 6.36 14.30 9.03
N ALA A 351 5.62 15.41 9.11
CA ALA A 351 5.72 16.52 8.16
C ALA A 351 7.15 17.08 8.04
N LYS A 352 7.93 17.15 9.14
CA LYS A 352 9.34 17.60 9.10
C LYS A 352 10.25 16.69 8.28
N LEU A 353 9.94 15.39 8.24
CA LEU A 353 10.72 14.37 7.54
C LEU A 353 10.23 14.10 6.12
N TYR A 354 9.06 14.64 5.77
CA TYR A 354 8.32 14.25 4.58
C TYR A 354 8.03 15.38 3.62
N ASN A 355 7.67 16.56 4.13
CA ASN A 355 7.26 17.68 3.30
C ASN A 355 8.43 18.23 2.49
N TYR A 356 8.14 18.73 1.28
CA TYR A 356 9.16 19.28 0.39
C TYR A 356 8.98 20.77 0.11
N VAL A 357 8.13 21.15 -0.85
CA VAL A 357 7.83 22.58 -1.16
C VAL A 357 6.66 23.08 -0.32
N ALA A 358 5.64 22.23 -0.11
CA ALA A 358 4.44 22.53 0.67
C ALA A 358 4.11 21.36 1.63
N GLY A 359 3.08 21.52 2.46
CA GLY A 359 2.51 20.41 3.22
C GLY A 359 1.44 19.65 2.43
N VAL A 360 1.31 18.35 2.68
CA VAL A 360 0.42 17.40 1.96
C VAL A 360 -0.96 17.16 2.59
N GLY A 361 -1.38 17.96 3.57
CA GLY A 361 -2.67 17.70 4.24
C GLY A 361 -2.70 16.36 5.01
N TYR A 362 -1.52 15.84 5.39
CA TYR A 362 -1.38 14.70 6.29
C TYR A 362 -1.30 15.19 7.73
N ASP A 363 -2.26 16.02 8.13
CA ASP A 363 -2.32 16.60 9.47
C ASP A 363 -3.56 16.09 10.21
N LYS A 364 -3.66 16.44 11.50
CA LYS A 364 -4.87 16.27 12.31
C LYS A 364 -5.05 17.54 13.15
N PRO A 365 -5.31 18.68 12.51
CA PRO A 365 -5.16 20.00 13.13
C PRO A 365 -6.12 20.16 14.31
N ASN A 366 -5.60 20.67 15.42
CA ASN A 366 -6.30 20.91 16.67
C ASN A 366 -6.86 19.65 17.36
N VAL A 367 -6.53 18.43 16.91
CA VAL A 367 -7.01 17.21 17.58
C VAL A 367 -6.54 17.16 19.03
N THR A 368 -5.34 17.68 19.33
CA THR A 368 -4.82 17.79 20.70
C THR A 368 -5.64 18.73 21.55
N GLN A 369 -6.07 19.85 20.97
CA GLN A 369 -6.86 20.87 21.66
C GLN A 369 -8.28 20.40 21.95
N TYR A 370 -8.94 19.74 20.99
CA TYR A 370 -10.36 19.43 21.07
C TYR A 370 -10.69 18.03 21.60
N ALA A 371 -9.82 17.04 21.38
CA ALA A 371 -10.10 15.64 21.77
C ALA A 371 -9.04 15.02 22.69
N HIS A 372 -7.91 15.70 22.90
CA HIS A 372 -6.82 15.27 23.78
C HIS A 372 -6.43 13.78 23.60
N PRO A 373 -6.14 13.31 22.37
CA PRO A 373 -5.72 11.92 22.15
C PRO A 373 -4.39 11.62 22.85
N GLU A 374 -4.11 10.33 23.04
CA GLU A 374 -2.92 9.79 23.67
C GLU A 374 -2.16 8.97 22.62
N LYS A 375 -0.86 9.22 22.48
CA LYS A 375 0.01 8.39 21.65
C LYS A 375 0.31 7.11 22.41
N ARG A 376 -0.25 5.99 21.96
CA ARG A 376 -0.14 4.74 22.71
C ARG A 376 -0.33 3.51 21.83
N ARG A 377 0.51 2.51 22.10
CA ARG A 377 0.26 1.11 21.74
C ARG A 377 -0.56 0.47 22.85
N TRP A 378 -1.77 0.05 22.53
CA TRP A 378 -2.70 -0.49 23.51
C TRP A 378 -2.47 -1.98 23.74
N GLU A 379 -2.49 -2.39 25.01
CA GLU A 379 -2.32 -3.79 25.40
C GLU A 379 -3.52 -4.63 24.96
N ILE A 380 -3.24 -5.71 24.23
CA ILE A 380 -4.24 -6.70 23.81
C ILE A 380 -4.08 -7.94 24.67
N THR A 381 -5.21 -8.45 25.17
CA THR A 381 -5.26 -9.65 26.00
C THR A 381 -6.14 -10.70 25.34
N ALA A 382 -5.67 -11.95 25.31
CA ALA A 382 -6.50 -13.10 24.98
C ALA A 382 -7.47 -13.35 26.13
N LEU A 383 -8.77 -13.27 25.81
CA LEU A 383 -9.85 -13.61 26.73
C LEU A 383 -10.02 -15.12 26.85
N SER A 384 -9.86 -15.83 25.73
CA SER A 384 -9.93 -17.28 25.69
C SER A 384 -9.18 -17.85 24.49
N LEU A 385 -8.69 -19.08 24.67
CA LEU A 385 -8.13 -19.92 23.63
C LEU A 385 -9.01 -21.17 23.56
N TYR A 386 -9.34 -21.60 22.35
CA TYR A 386 -10.13 -22.79 22.08
C TYR A 386 -9.38 -23.70 21.13
N SER A 387 -9.53 -25.01 21.30
CA SER A 387 -9.01 -26.04 20.40
C SER A 387 -10.14 -26.97 19.97
N GLN A 388 -10.23 -27.29 18.69
CA GLN A 388 -11.27 -28.18 18.17
C GLN A 388 -11.13 -29.58 18.79
N VAL A 389 -12.27 -30.17 19.17
CA VAL A 389 -12.33 -31.52 19.74
C VAL A 389 -12.32 -32.55 18.62
N ASN A 390 -11.64 -33.68 18.83
CA ASN A 390 -11.61 -34.82 17.88
C ASN A 390 -11.14 -34.46 16.45
N SER A 391 -10.30 -33.44 16.31
CA SER A 391 -9.80 -33.01 15.00
C SER A 391 -8.59 -33.81 14.54
N THR A 392 -8.48 -34.01 13.22
CA THR A 392 -7.29 -34.59 12.56
C THR A 392 -6.26 -33.53 12.19
N SER A 393 -6.54 -32.27 12.50
CA SER A 393 -5.68 -31.11 12.37
C SER A 393 -5.56 -30.38 13.71
N CYS A 394 -4.54 -29.54 13.86
CA CYS A 394 -4.59 -28.50 14.87
C CYS A 394 -5.52 -27.40 14.37
N ASP A 395 -6.54 -27.05 15.15
CA ASP A 395 -7.45 -25.96 14.84
C ASP A 395 -7.76 -25.20 16.12
N PHE A 396 -7.28 -23.97 16.19
CA PHE A 396 -7.37 -23.11 17.36
C PHE A 396 -8.11 -21.83 17.04
N TRP A 397 -8.92 -21.35 17.98
CA TRP A 397 -9.45 -19.99 17.99
C TRP A 397 -8.94 -19.23 19.20
N VAL A 398 -8.34 -18.07 18.96
CA VAL A 398 -8.01 -17.07 19.97
C VAL A 398 -9.08 -16.01 19.94
N LYS A 399 -9.74 -15.75 21.07
CA LYS A 399 -10.60 -14.57 21.27
C LYS A 399 -9.81 -13.53 22.07
N ALA A 400 -9.62 -12.35 21.52
CA ALA A 400 -8.82 -11.29 22.15
C ALA A 400 -9.51 -9.92 22.08
N THR A 401 -9.12 -9.01 22.97
CA THR A 401 -9.62 -7.63 22.96
C THR A 401 -8.57 -6.68 23.53
N THR A 402 -8.72 -5.40 23.28
CA THR A 402 -7.97 -4.33 23.95
C THR A 402 -8.36 -4.27 25.42
N SER A 403 -7.37 -4.22 26.30
CA SER A 403 -7.57 -4.36 27.75
C SER A 403 -8.20 -3.11 28.40
N ASP A 404 -7.99 -1.93 27.80
CA ASP A 404 -8.51 -0.66 28.29
C ASP A 404 -9.80 -0.28 27.54
N ASN A 405 -10.88 0.00 28.28
CA ASN A 405 -12.17 0.35 27.69
C ASN A 405 -12.15 1.69 26.93
N GLN A 406 -11.21 2.60 27.23
CA GLN A 406 -11.09 3.87 26.50
C GLN A 406 -10.83 3.67 25.00
N THR A 407 -10.19 2.56 24.63
CA THR A 407 -9.95 2.21 23.22
C THR A 407 -11.23 2.14 22.39
N ARG A 408 -12.37 1.82 23.02
CA ARG A 408 -13.68 1.73 22.35
C ARG A 408 -14.59 2.92 22.65
N THR A 409 -14.53 3.45 23.88
CA THR A 409 -15.41 4.56 24.27
C THR A 409 -14.93 5.92 23.76
N LYS A 410 -13.61 6.09 23.63
CA LYS A 410 -12.98 7.32 23.12
C LYS A 410 -12.48 7.15 21.68
N TYR A 411 -11.84 6.03 21.37
CA TYR A 411 -11.27 5.76 20.04
C TYR A 411 -12.13 4.75 19.25
N GLY A 412 -11.54 4.10 18.25
CA GLY A 412 -12.23 3.26 17.29
C GLY A 412 -11.89 1.78 17.37
N ALA A 413 -11.39 1.28 18.50
CA ALA A 413 -11.03 -0.13 18.61
C ALA A 413 -12.24 -1.06 18.38
N PRO A 414 -12.00 -2.25 17.80
CA PRO A 414 -13.00 -3.31 17.72
C PRO A 414 -13.46 -3.80 19.09
N GLU A 415 -14.69 -4.30 19.18
CA GLU A 415 -15.18 -4.97 20.38
C GLU A 415 -14.33 -6.21 20.69
N VAL A 416 -14.06 -7.01 19.66
CA VAL A 416 -13.33 -8.27 19.80
C VAL A 416 -12.61 -8.65 18.51
N PHE A 417 -11.48 -9.30 18.69
CA PHE A 417 -10.77 -10.01 17.64
C PHE A 417 -10.93 -11.51 17.82
N TYR A 418 -11.09 -12.22 16.71
CA TYR A 418 -10.92 -13.66 16.66
C TYR A 418 -9.79 -14.01 15.71
N VAL A 419 -8.85 -14.86 16.14
CA VAL A 419 -7.77 -15.35 15.28
C VAL A 419 -7.81 -16.87 15.27
N ARG A 420 -8.09 -17.44 14.11
CA ARG A 420 -8.04 -18.89 13.89
C ARG A 420 -6.66 -19.28 13.39
N TYR A 421 -6.10 -20.36 13.93
CA TYR A 421 -4.88 -20.99 13.44
C TYR A 421 -5.16 -22.46 13.11
N VAL A 422 -4.92 -22.85 11.86
CA VAL A 422 -5.11 -24.22 11.39
C VAL A 422 -3.78 -24.79 10.88
N SER A 423 -3.39 -25.98 11.35
CA SER A 423 -2.27 -26.75 10.82
C SER A 423 -2.74 -28.15 10.45
N ASP A 424 -2.67 -28.47 9.16
CA ASP A 424 -3.00 -29.78 8.61
C ASP A 424 -1.75 -30.55 8.17
N VAL A 425 -1.91 -31.85 7.89
CA VAL A 425 -0.80 -32.73 7.46
C VAL A 425 -0.38 -32.47 6.00
N SER A 426 -1.29 -31.94 5.18
CA SER A 426 -1.05 -31.72 3.75
C SER A 426 -0.13 -30.53 3.46
N ASN A 427 -0.08 -29.54 4.35
CA ASN A 427 0.70 -28.33 4.14
C ASN A 427 1.38 -27.89 5.46
N PRO A 428 2.64 -28.29 5.72
CA PRO A 428 3.33 -27.94 6.95
C PRO A 428 3.49 -26.42 7.06
N GLY A 429 2.73 -25.83 7.98
CA GLY A 429 2.57 -24.39 8.16
C GLY A 429 1.34 -24.07 9.00
N LEU A 430 0.89 -22.82 8.93
CA LEU A 430 -0.35 -22.36 9.56
C LEU A 430 -1.21 -21.56 8.58
N ASP A 431 -2.47 -21.91 8.46
CA ASP A 431 -3.50 -21.03 7.90
C ASP A 431 -4.12 -20.19 8.99
N ILE A 432 -4.25 -18.89 8.72
CA ILE A 432 -4.66 -17.91 9.71
C ILE A 432 -5.87 -17.14 9.18
N THR A 433 -6.95 -17.12 9.96
CA THR A 433 -8.09 -16.23 9.71
C THR A 433 -8.20 -15.24 10.85
N LEU A 434 -8.18 -13.95 10.53
CA LEU A 434 -8.37 -12.86 11.48
C LEU A 434 -9.74 -12.24 11.25
N LEU A 435 -10.52 -12.13 12.31
CA LEU A 435 -11.80 -11.43 12.35
C LEU A 435 -11.69 -10.25 13.30
N MET A 436 -12.14 -9.09 12.84
CA MET A 436 -12.36 -7.88 13.61
C MET A 436 -13.86 -7.67 13.69
N MET A 437 -14.43 -7.58 14.90
CA MET A 437 -15.87 -7.43 15.09
C MET A 437 -16.20 -6.16 15.88
N GLY A 438 -17.24 -5.45 15.46
CA GLY A 438 -17.81 -4.32 16.19
C GLY A 438 -16.87 -3.12 16.28
N LYS A 439 -16.16 -2.77 15.19
CA LYS A 439 -15.33 -1.57 15.16
C LYS A 439 -16.17 -0.30 15.31
N VAL A 440 -15.78 0.56 16.25
CA VAL A 440 -16.42 1.85 16.46
C VAL A 440 -15.93 2.87 15.42
N THR A 441 -16.84 3.66 14.85
CA THR A 441 -16.49 4.77 13.96
C THR A 441 -15.70 5.82 14.72
N THR A 442 -14.50 6.13 14.25
CA THR A 442 -13.71 7.28 14.73
C THR A 442 -12.94 7.92 13.60
N ARG A 443 -12.66 9.21 13.77
CA ARG A 443 -11.69 9.97 12.98
C ARG A 443 -10.45 10.37 13.78
N LEU A 444 -10.41 10.00 15.06
CA LEU A 444 -9.18 10.10 15.83
C LEU A 444 -8.12 9.21 15.18
N PRO A 445 -6.86 9.66 15.12
CA PRO A 445 -5.85 8.95 14.37
C PRO A 445 -5.47 7.65 15.07
N GLU A 446 -5.62 6.56 14.34
CA GLU A 446 -5.38 5.19 14.83
C GLU A 446 -4.87 4.27 13.72
N SER A 447 -4.31 3.13 14.12
CA SER A 447 -4.05 2.01 13.22
C SER A 447 -4.27 0.67 13.91
N ILE A 448 -4.58 -0.35 13.10
CA ILE A 448 -4.70 -1.75 13.49
C ILE A 448 -3.77 -2.55 12.59
N SER A 449 -2.92 -3.40 13.16
CA SER A 449 -2.03 -4.27 12.38
C SER A 449 -1.93 -5.68 12.94
N PHE A 450 -1.52 -6.61 12.07
CA PHE A 450 -1.23 -8.00 12.42
C PHE A 450 0.25 -8.29 12.18
N ASN A 451 0.94 -8.60 13.27
CA ASN A 451 2.37 -8.45 13.40
C ASN A 451 3.12 -9.78 13.47
N PHE A 452 4.27 -9.84 12.81
CA PHE A 452 5.15 -11.01 12.80
C PHE A 452 6.60 -10.58 13.05
N SER A 453 7.17 -11.05 14.16
CA SER A 453 8.57 -10.83 14.53
C SER A 453 9.29 -12.18 14.65
N PRO A 454 9.65 -12.85 13.55
CA PRO A 454 10.30 -14.16 13.61
C PRO A 454 11.72 -14.09 14.17
N LEU A 455 12.18 -15.20 14.72
CA LEU A 455 13.59 -15.38 15.09
C LEU A 455 14.48 -15.40 13.85
N ASN A 456 15.34 -14.39 13.68
CA ASN A 456 16.32 -14.34 12.60
C ASN A 456 17.66 -14.96 13.03
N LEU A 457 17.80 -16.28 12.86
CA LEU A 457 18.94 -17.06 13.39
C LEU A 457 19.98 -17.53 12.34
N TYR A 458 19.78 -17.28 11.05
CA TYR A 458 20.55 -17.96 9.98
C TYR A 458 21.05 -17.05 8.84
N ASN A 459 21.30 -15.77 9.10
CA ASN A 459 21.63 -14.81 8.03
C ASN A 459 20.59 -14.85 6.89
N SER A 460 19.31 -14.99 7.24
CA SER A 460 18.24 -14.96 6.27
C SER A 460 17.98 -13.53 5.80
N ALA A 461 17.63 -13.38 4.53
CA ALA A 461 17.28 -12.10 3.93
C ALA A 461 15.75 -11.96 3.79
N TRP A 462 15.25 -10.78 4.08
CA TRP A 462 13.87 -10.43 3.82
C TRP A 462 13.66 -10.13 2.33
N SER A 463 12.50 -10.51 1.82
CA SER A 463 12.02 -10.03 0.52
C SER A 463 10.50 -9.84 0.54
N ILE A 464 10.04 -8.90 -0.29
CA ILE A 464 8.63 -8.54 -0.46
C ILE A 464 8.19 -8.94 -1.85
N SER A 465 7.08 -9.67 -1.95
CA SER A 465 6.48 -10.03 -3.24
C SER A 465 5.76 -8.83 -3.85
N LYS A 466 6.20 -8.39 -5.03
CA LYS A 466 5.54 -7.36 -5.83
C LYS A 466 5.54 -7.76 -7.31
N MET A 467 4.38 -7.80 -7.96
CA MET A 467 4.21 -8.10 -9.39
C MET A 467 5.02 -9.33 -9.87
N ASN A 468 4.88 -10.44 -9.14
CA ASN A 468 5.63 -11.70 -9.35
C ASN A 468 7.16 -11.58 -9.27
N GLN A 469 7.68 -10.48 -8.73
CA GLN A 469 9.09 -10.28 -8.40
C GLN A 469 9.32 -10.29 -6.89
N SER A 470 10.55 -10.61 -6.51
CA SER A 470 11.05 -10.51 -5.14
C SER A 470 11.85 -9.22 -5.01
N ILE A 471 11.43 -8.37 -4.08
CA ILE A 471 12.02 -7.04 -3.85
C ILE A 471 12.71 -7.04 -2.50
N ASP A 472 13.98 -6.66 -2.48
CA ASP A 472 14.74 -6.42 -1.26
C ASP A 472 14.23 -5.13 -0.59
N PRO A 473 13.69 -5.20 0.64
CA PRO A 473 13.18 -4.02 1.33
C PRO A 473 14.25 -3.01 1.75
N CYS A 474 15.53 -3.36 1.68
CA CYS A 474 16.64 -2.48 2.04
C CYS A 474 17.28 -1.79 0.83
N ASP A 475 17.05 -2.29 -0.39
CA ASP A 475 17.51 -1.70 -1.64
C ASP A 475 16.46 -0.69 -2.15
N VAL A 476 16.15 0.30 -1.32
CA VAL A 476 15.21 1.38 -1.64
C VAL A 476 15.96 2.71 -1.61
N VAL A 477 15.73 3.55 -2.62
CA VAL A 477 16.40 4.86 -2.73
C VAL A 477 16.04 5.80 -1.58
N LEU A 478 16.96 6.70 -1.23
CA LEU A 478 16.70 7.84 -0.35
C LEU A 478 15.43 8.60 -0.81
N ASN A 479 14.62 9.04 0.16
CA ASN A 479 13.30 9.66 -0.06
C ASN A 479 12.23 8.72 -0.65
N GLY A 480 12.54 7.45 -0.92
CA GLY A 480 11.55 6.41 -1.16
C GLY A 480 11.02 5.81 0.14
N SER A 481 9.83 5.21 0.10
CA SER A 481 9.26 4.52 1.26
C SER A 481 10.07 3.28 1.62
N GLN A 482 10.75 3.34 2.76
CA GLN A 482 11.53 2.25 3.35
C GLN A 482 10.68 1.39 4.30
N TYR A 483 9.73 2.03 4.99
CA TYR A 483 9.02 1.41 6.11
C TYR A 483 7.64 0.89 5.71
N VAL A 484 7.08 1.31 4.58
CA VAL A 484 5.72 0.92 4.17
C VAL A 484 5.74 0.45 2.72
N HIS A 485 5.29 -0.79 2.49
CA HIS A 485 5.32 -1.42 1.18
C HIS A 485 3.96 -2.00 0.80
N GLY A 486 3.54 -1.76 -0.43
CA GLY A 486 2.53 -2.57 -1.09
C GLY A 486 3.05 -4.00 -1.32
N VAL A 487 2.21 -5.00 -1.11
CA VAL A 487 2.56 -6.42 -1.22
C VAL A 487 1.49 -7.21 -1.99
N GLU A 488 1.95 -8.09 -2.89
CA GLU A 488 1.09 -8.96 -3.67
C GLU A 488 0.78 -10.25 -2.89
N LYS A 489 1.76 -11.15 -2.71
CA LYS A 489 1.55 -12.45 -2.06
C LYS A 489 1.89 -12.43 -0.57
N GLY A 490 2.92 -11.69 -0.19
CA GLY A 490 3.44 -11.66 1.17
C GLY A 490 4.92 -11.32 1.23
N VAL A 491 5.54 -11.68 2.36
CA VAL A 491 6.96 -11.50 2.63
C VAL A 491 7.64 -12.84 2.87
N SER A 492 8.92 -12.94 2.56
CA SER A 492 9.73 -14.15 2.77
C SER A 492 11.00 -13.81 3.54
N LEU A 493 11.38 -14.65 4.51
CA LEU A 493 12.64 -14.62 5.23
C LEU A 493 13.39 -15.93 4.94
N LEU A 494 14.27 -15.91 3.94
CA LEU A 494 14.92 -17.10 3.40
C LEU A 494 16.44 -16.99 3.52
N ASN A 495 17.10 -18.12 3.72
CA ASN A 495 18.57 -18.21 3.64
C ASN A 495 19.04 -18.37 2.18
N GLU A 496 20.36 -18.40 1.97
CA GLU A 496 20.97 -18.59 0.65
C GLU A 496 20.55 -19.88 -0.07
N ALA A 497 20.14 -20.92 0.69
CA ALA A 497 19.64 -22.18 0.14
C ALA A 497 18.14 -22.13 -0.22
N GLY A 498 17.49 -20.97 -0.10
CA GLY A 498 16.07 -20.78 -0.36
C GLY A 498 15.14 -21.32 0.71
N LYS A 499 15.67 -21.73 1.88
CA LYS A 499 14.89 -22.30 2.98
C LYS A 499 14.56 -21.27 4.04
N GLY A 500 13.36 -21.33 4.59
CA GLY A 500 12.97 -20.43 5.66
C GLY A 500 11.46 -20.30 5.85
N LEU A 501 11.02 -19.07 6.06
CA LEU A 501 9.65 -18.72 6.42
C LEU A 501 9.03 -17.81 5.37
N GLN A 502 7.81 -18.11 4.95
CA GLN A 502 6.96 -17.18 4.21
C GLN A 502 5.77 -16.78 5.05
N ILE A 503 5.44 -15.49 5.02
CA ILE A 503 4.23 -14.93 5.62
C ILE A 503 3.41 -14.33 4.49
N LEU A 504 2.34 -15.02 4.14
CA LEU A 504 1.47 -14.73 3.02
C LEU A 504 0.22 -13.97 3.51
N THR A 505 -0.30 -13.10 2.65
CA THR A 505 -1.54 -12.36 2.89
C THR A 505 -2.46 -12.47 1.68
N THR A 506 -3.72 -12.78 1.93
CA THR A 506 -4.72 -12.90 0.88
C THR A 506 -5.43 -11.57 0.65
N ASP A 507 -5.70 -10.83 1.72
CA ASP A 507 -6.66 -9.73 1.71
C ASP A 507 -6.05 -8.36 2.04
N VAL A 508 -4.84 -8.33 2.61
CA VAL A 508 -4.23 -7.10 3.16
C VAL A 508 -3.04 -6.67 2.30
N PRO A 509 -3.11 -5.52 1.60
CA PRO A 509 -2.14 -5.17 0.57
C PRO A 509 -0.91 -4.41 1.07
N VAL A 510 -0.81 -4.09 2.36
CA VAL A 510 0.29 -3.25 2.89
C VAL A 510 0.97 -3.93 4.08
N VAL A 511 2.29 -3.88 4.07
CA VAL A 511 3.15 -4.29 5.18
C VAL A 511 3.99 -3.09 5.65
N ASN A 512 3.98 -2.87 6.96
CA ASN A 512 4.83 -1.91 7.66
C ASN A 512 6.03 -2.66 8.25
N ILE A 513 7.22 -2.10 8.12
CA ILE A 513 8.48 -2.67 8.60
C ILE A 513 8.84 -2.01 9.93
N GLY A 514 9.16 -2.83 10.93
CA GLY A 514 9.75 -2.38 12.18
C GLY A 514 11.23 -2.75 12.24
N THR A 515 12.04 -1.86 12.80
CA THR A 515 13.47 -2.05 13.03
C THR A 515 13.82 -1.99 14.51
N THR A 516 15.09 -2.17 14.86
CA THR A 516 15.59 -2.02 16.23
C THR A 516 15.48 -0.58 16.76
N SER A 517 15.45 0.42 15.87
CA SER A 517 15.38 1.85 16.22
C SER A 517 14.07 2.51 15.85
N HIS A 518 13.21 1.86 15.05
CA HIS A 518 11.95 2.40 14.58
C HIS A 518 10.83 1.37 14.75
N VAL A 519 9.81 1.74 15.51
CA VAL A 519 8.62 0.92 15.67
C VAL A 519 7.83 0.95 14.37
N ASP A 520 7.40 -0.21 13.89
CA ASP A 520 6.47 -0.32 12.77
C ASP A 520 5.25 0.58 12.98
N SER A 521 4.98 1.41 11.97
CA SER A 521 3.88 2.36 11.97
C SER A 521 3.37 2.54 10.54
N PRO A 522 2.16 3.06 10.34
CA PRO A 522 1.66 3.36 9.01
C PRO A 522 2.40 4.53 8.36
N PHE A 523 3.15 5.35 9.11
CA PHE A 523 3.89 6.49 8.56
C PHE A 523 5.06 6.01 7.70
N PRO A 524 5.38 6.65 6.55
CA PRO A 524 6.39 6.14 5.63
C PRO A 524 7.79 6.63 6.01
N VAL A 525 7.89 7.42 7.09
CA VAL A 525 9.08 8.13 7.56
C VAL A 525 9.76 7.38 8.72
N PRO A 526 11.08 7.55 8.92
CA PRO A 526 12.00 8.39 8.14
C PRO A 526 12.21 7.87 6.72
N LEU A 527 12.52 8.75 5.76
CA LEU A 527 12.78 8.33 4.38
C LEU A 527 14.27 8.03 4.10
N GLN A 528 15.01 7.75 5.16
CA GLN A 528 16.43 7.39 5.09
C GLN A 528 16.56 5.87 5.00
N PRO A 529 17.43 5.33 4.12
CA PRO A 529 17.71 3.90 4.08
C PRO A 529 18.15 3.37 5.44
N PHE A 530 17.69 2.16 5.78
CA PHE A 530 18.12 1.44 6.98
C PHE A 530 18.93 0.19 6.63
N GLU A 531 19.69 -0.31 7.60
CA GLU A 531 20.44 -1.56 7.47
C GLU A 531 19.51 -2.78 7.62
N CYS A 532 19.56 -3.74 6.70
CA CYS A 532 18.69 -4.92 6.72
C CYS A 532 18.70 -5.68 8.05
N SER A 533 19.87 -5.78 8.69
CA SER A 533 20.03 -6.49 9.96
C SER A 533 19.24 -5.86 11.11
N THR A 534 18.76 -4.63 10.94
CA THR A 534 17.93 -3.95 11.93
C THR A 534 16.46 -4.32 11.83
N ILE A 535 15.99 -4.93 10.73
CA ILE A 535 14.58 -5.34 10.60
C ILE A 535 14.26 -6.38 11.67
N THR A 536 13.28 -6.08 12.52
CA THR A 536 12.79 -6.98 13.57
C THR A 536 11.43 -7.56 13.23
N THR A 537 10.69 -6.91 12.33
CA THR A 537 9.24 -7.02 12.32
C THR A 537 8.62 -6.72 10.96
N MET A 538 7.64 -7.54 10.57
CA MET A 538 6.72 -7.30 9.45
C MET A 538 5.28 -7.21 9.98
N SER A 539 4.64 -6.05 9.83
CA SER A 539 3.29 -5.76 10.32
C SER A 539 2.34 -5.51 9.18
N PHE A 540 1.39 -6.41 8.93
CA PHE A 540 0.36 -6.19 7.92
C PHE A 540 -0.65 -5.17 8.44
N ASN A 541 -0.76 -4.05 7.73
CA ASN A 541 -1.58 -2.90 8.10
C ASN A 541 -3.04 -3.20 7.75
N LEU A 542 -3.82 -3.64 8.74
CA LEU A 542 -5.23 -3.99 8.55
C LEU A 542 -6.06 -2.75 8.28
N TYR A 543 -5.78 -1.66 9.00
CA TYR A 543 -6.50 -0.41 8.85
C TYR A 543 -5.69 0.75 9.46
N ASN A 544 -5.79 1.94 8.87
CA ASN A 544 -5.42 3.20 9.52
C ASN A 544 -6.18 4.38 8.90
N ASN A 545 -6.23 5.50 9.62
CA ASN A 545 -6.81 6.77 9.14
C ASN A 545 -5.86 7.95 9.34
N ILE A 546 -4.55 7.76 9.17
CA ILE A 546 -3.53 8.82 9.35
C ILE A 546 -3.55 9.89 8.22
N TRP A 547 -4.69 10.05 7.54
CA TRP A 547 -4.87 10.85 6.35
C TRP A 547 -6.03 11.84 6.53
N ASN A 548 -5.90 13.02 5.94
CA ASN A 548 -6.99 13.98 5.69
C ASN A 548 -7.01 14.45 4.23
N THR A 549 -6.39 13.69 3.32
CA THR A 549 -6.36 14.00 1.89
C THR A 549 -6.45 12.70 1.10
N ASN A 550 -7.27 12.69 0.04
CA ASN A 550 -7.38 11.64 -0.97
C ASN A 550 -7.83 10.25 -0.50
N TYR A 551 -8.02 10.00 0.79
CA TYR A 551 -8.35 8.69 1.37
C TYR A 551 -9.53 8.77 2.34
N ILE A 552 -9.88 7.66 2.99
CA ILE A 552 -10.98 7.63 3.95
C ILE A 552 -10.51 8.24 5.28
N TYR A 553 -11.28 9.19 5.83
CA TYR A 553 -10.89 9.95 7.02
C TYR A 553 -11.40 9.34 8.33
N TRP A 554 -12.47 8.54 8.27
CA TRP A 554 -13.01 7.77 9.39
C TRP A 554 -13.57 6.43 8.92
N TYR A 555 -13.43 5.43 9.78
CA TYR A 555 -13.93 4.09 9.49
C TYR A 555 -14.44 3.41 10.78
N PRO A 556 -15.54 2.64 10.70
CA PRO A 556 -16.39 2.46 9.54
C PRO A 556 -17.21 3.73 9.20
N TYR A 557 -17.46 3.99 7.92
CA TYR A 557 -18.38 5.04 7.47
C TYR A 557 -19.75 4.48 7.02
N ILE A 558 -19.91 3.15 6.99
CA ILE A 558 -21.18 2.44 6.82
C ILE A 558 -21.26 1.35 7.91
N ALA A 559 -22.43 1.08 8.49
CA ALA A 559 -22.53 0.23 9.68
C ALA A 559 -22.01 -1.21 9.43
N GLU A 560 -22.21 -1.75 8.22
CA GLU A 560 -21.81 -3.09 7.80
C GLU A 560 -20.30 -3.25 7.61
N ASP A 561 -19.52 -2.18 7.80
CA ASP A 561 -18.07 -2.17 7.70
C ASP A 561 -17.39 -2.32 9.07
N ALA A 562 -18.18 -2.34 10.16
CA ALA A 562 -17.68 -2.54 11.51
C ALA A 562 -17.02 -3.91 11.70
N ASP A 563 -17.42 -4.89 10.87
CA ASP A 563 -16.89 -6.24 10.88
C ASP A 563 -16.01 -6.48 9.65
N PHE A 564 -14.88 -7.15 9.83
CA PHE A 564 -13.90 -7.38 8.78
C PHE A 564 -13.17 -8.71 8.97
N LYS A 565 -12.89 -9.41 7.85
CA LYS A 565 -12.12 -10.64 7.81
C LYS A 565 -10.87 -10.44 6.95
N ALA A 566 -9.74 -10.94 7.43
CA ALA A 566 -8.50 -11.04 6.66
C ALA A 566 -7.89 -12.44 6.82
N ARG A 567 -7.31 -12.96 5.74
CA ARG A 567 -6.64 -14.26 5.72
C ARG A 567 -5.14 -14.11 5.51
N PHE A 568 -4.39 -14.93 6.24
CA PHE A 568 -2.93 -15.02 6.16
C PHE A 568 -2.51 -16.49 6.17
N ALA A 569 -1.26 -16.73 5.81
CA ALA A 569 -0.66 -18.04 5.89
C ALA A 569 0.81 -17.93 6.30
N ILE A 570 1.26 -18.81 7.18
CA ILE A 570 2.68 -19.07 7.42
C ILE A 570 3.03 -20.36 6.70
N ARG A 571 4.09 -20.35 5.89
CA ARG A 571 4.61 -21.52 5.18
C ARG A 571 6.09 -21.72 5.44
N PHE A 572 6.48 -22.97 5.61
CA PHE A 572 7.88 -23.37 5.70
C PHE A 572 8.37 -23.75 4.31
N VAL A 573 9.49 -23.16 3.89
CA VAL A 573 10.13 -23.39 2.58
C VAL A 573 11.45 -24.12 2.75
#